data_AF-A0AAU5XSZ4-F1
#
_entry.id   AF-A0AAU5XSZ4-F1
#
_cell.length_a   1.000
_cell.length_b   1.000
_cell.length_c   1.000
_cell.angle_alpha   90.00
_cell.angle_beta   90.00
_cell.angle_gamma   90.00
#
_symmetry.space_group_name_H-M   'P 1'
#
loop_
_entity.id
_entity.type
_entity.pdbx_description
1 polymer ?
#
loop_
_entity_poly.entity_id
_entity_poly.type
_entity_poly.pdbx_seq_one_letter_code
_entity_poly.pdbx_strand_id
1 'polypeptide(L)'
;MNVRNGSGASSVAELARMSAWTVTGSRGRWITAERALTLGGRRWVVGLTPTAADATALMLWCDDDMVAHRRGAEAALCGIALRWVANLLAGRPWDTR
;
A
#
# COMPACT_ATOMS: atom_id res chain seq x y z
N MET A 1 -16.61 -14.75 -21.44
CA MET A 1 -16.73 -13.78 -20.33
C MET A 1 -15.38 -13.11 -20.14
N ASN A 2 -15.24 -11.84 -20.49
CA ASN A 2 -13.98 -11.12 -20.45
C ASN A 2 -13.62 -10.73 -19.01
N VAL A 3 -12.60 -11.38 -18.46
CA VAL A 3 -11.97 -11.00 -17.20
C VAL A 3 -11.31 -9.64 -17.42
N ARG A 4 -11.86 -8.58 -16.82
CA ARG A 4 -11.20 -7.27 -16.79
C ARG A 4 -9.94 -7.41 -15.93
N ASN A 5 -8.77 -7.50 -16.56
CA ASN A 5 -7.49 -7.18 -15.93
C ASN A 5 -7.52 -5.70 -15.52
N GLY A 6 -7.99 -5.44 -14.29
CA GLY A 6 -8.15 -4.09 -13.73
C GLY A 6 -7.69 -4.05 -12.27
N SER A 7 -6.55 -4.68 -11.97
CA SER A 7 -6.03 -4.93 -10.62
C SER A 7 -5.46 -3.66 -9.93
N GLY A 8 -6.19 -2.55 -9.96
CA GLY A 8 -5.84 -1.34 -9.22
C GLY A 8 -6.89 -1.04 -8.16
N ALA A 9 -6.49 -0.99 -6.89
CA ALA A 9 -7.30 -0.42 -5.83
C ALA A 9 -7.19 1.11 -5.88
N SER A 10 -8.34 1.76 -5.76
CA SER A 10 -8.54 3.20 -5.74
C SER A 10 -9.00 3.70 -4.35
N SER A 11 -9.11 2.81 -3.37
CA SER A 11 -9.46 3.14 -1.99
C SER A 11 -8.90 2.13 -0.99
N VAL A 12 -8.77 2.55 0.26
CA VAL A 12 -8.43 1.67 1.39
C VAL A 12 -9.52 0.64 1.63
N ALA A 13 -10.78 0.96 1.34
CA ALA A 13 -11.88 -0.02 1.40
C ALA A 13 -11.70 -1.15 0.38
N GLU A 14 -11.14 -0.87 -0.79
CA GLU A 14 -10.76 -1.89 -1.78
C GLU A 14 -9.58 -2.73 -1.31
N LEU A 15 -8.56 -2.10 -0.71
CA LEU A 15 -7.45 -2.82 -0.09
C LEU A 15 -7.94 -3.74 1.04
N ALA A 16 -8.89 -3.30 1.86
CA ALA A 16 -9.46 -4.10 2.95
C ALA A 16 -10.16 -5.39 2.47
N ARG A 17 -10.58 -5.45 1.20
CA ARG A 17 -11.15 -6.67 0.58
C ARG A 17 -10.07 -7.66 0.15
N MET A 18 -8.80 -7.25 0.11
CA MET A 18 -7.67 -8.11 -0.21
C MET A 18 -7.10 -8.71 1.09
N SER A 19 -7.14 -10.05 1.22
CA SER A 19 -6.67 -10.75 2.42
C SER A 19 -5.20 -10.50 2.79
N ALA A 20 -4.37 -10.05 1.83
CA ALA A 20 -2.98 -9.70 2.06
C ALA A 20 -2.76 -8.33 2.71
N TRP A 21 -3.83 -7.53 2.85
CA TRP A 21 -3.78 -6.21 3.49
C TRP A 21 -4.48 -6.27 4.85
N THR A 22 -3.83 -5.68 5.84
CA THR A 22 -4.43 -5.44 7.16
C THR A 22 -4.83 -3.99 7.25
N VAL A 23 -6.12 -3.72 7.39
CA VAL A 23 -6.66 -2.37 7.59
C VAL A 23 -7.17 -2.26 9.01
N THR A 24 -6.63 -1.30 9.75
CA THR A 24 -7.08 -0.98 11.11
C THR A 24 -7.91 0.29 11.09
N GLY A 25 -8.80 0.44 12.06
CA GLY A 25 -9.68 1.60 12.14
C GLY A 25 -10.41 1.71 13.47
N SER A 26 -11.03 2.87 13.68
CA SER A 26 -11.89 3.15 14.81
C SER A 26 -13.05 4.04 14.37
N ARG A 27 -14.26 3.77 14.89
CA ARG A 27 -15.48 4.55 14.62
C ARG A 27 -15.76 4.79 13.13
N GLY A 28 -15.60 3.75 12.31
CA GLY A 28 -15.83 3.82 10.87
C GLY A 28 -14.77 4.58 10.07
N ARG A 29 -13.67 5.00 10.70
CA ARG A 29 -12.52 5.62 10.04
C ARG A 29 -11.32 4.67 10.10
N TRP A 30 -10.65 4.49 8.98
CA TRP A 30 -9.41 3.72 8.94
C TRP A 30 -8.26 4.55 9.55
N ILE A 31 -7.25 3.87 10.10
CA ILE A 31 -6.07 4.47 10.76
C ILE A 31 -4.80 4.05 10.03
N THR A 32 -4.65 2.75 9.75
CA THR A 32 -3.58 2.22 8.90
C THR A 32 -4.13 1.23 7.89
N ALA A 33 -3.46 1.12 6.75
CA ALA A 33 -3.59 0.00 5.84
C ALA A 33 -2.20 -0.49 5.48
N GLU A 34 -1.87 -1.73 5.84
CA GLU A 34 -0.53 -2.27 5.77
C GLU A 34 -0.49 -3.59 5.01
N ARG A 35 0.58 -3.77 4.23
CA ARG A 35 0.97 -5.05 3.67
C ARG A 35 2.42 -5.33 4.00
N ALA A 36 2.64 -6.39 4.78
CA ALA A 36 3.96 -6.89 5.12
C ALA A 36 4.41 -7.97 4.14
N LEU A 37 5.70 -7.99 3.81
CA LEU A 37 6.35 -8.99 2.96
C LEU A 37 7.69 -9.38 3.60
N THR A 38 8.10 -10.64 3.46
CA THR A 38 9.44 -11.11 3.83
C THR A 38 10.17 -11.50 2.55
N LEU A 39 11.19 -10.73 2.16
CA LEU A 39 11.89 -10.88 0.88
C LEU A 39 13.39 -10.68 1.08
N GLY A 40 14.22 -11.60 0.55
CA GLY A 40 15.68 -11.50 0.66
C GLY A 40 16.19 -11.47 2.11
N GLY A 41 15.47 -12.13 3.04
CA GLY A 41 15.80 -12.12 4.48
C GLY A 41 15.42 -10.83 5.22
N ARG A 42 14.78 -9.87 4.54
CA ARG A 42 14.38 -8.57 5.11
C ARG A 42 12.86 -8.43 5.18
N ARG A 43 12.39 -7.66 6.15
CA ARG A 43 10.96 -7.33 6.29
C ARG A 43 10.66 -6.06 5.52
N TRP A 44 9.66 -6.10 4.64
CA TRP A 44 9.15 -4.92 3.95
C TRP A 44 7.74 -4.62 4.42
N VAL A 45 7.42 -3.35 4.66
CA VAL A 45 6.05 -2.93 4.99
C VAL A 45 5.65 -1.77 4.08
N VAL A 46 4.60 -1.98 3.30
CA VAL A 46 3.92 -0.92 2.56
C VAL A 46 2.75 -0.44 3.41
N GLY A 47 2.82 0.79 3.91
CA GLY A 47 1.84 1.35 4.84
C GLY A 47 1.17 2.60 4.28
N LEU A 48 -0.14 2.71 4.47
CA LEU A 48 -0.92 3.91 4.23
C LEU A 48 -1.47 4.42 5.56
N THR A 49 -1.59 5.74 5.71
CA THR A 49 -2.24 6.40 6.85
C THR A 49 -2.97 7.66 6.38
N PRO A 50 -4.17 7.97 6.91
CA PRO A 50 -4.83 9.23 6.61
C PRO A 50 -4.07 10.36 7.29
N THR A 51 -3.96 11.49 6.62
CA THR A 51 -3.32 12.71 7.12
C THR A 51 -4.36 13.83 7.22
N ALA A 52 -3.97 14.97 7.78
CA ALA A 52 -4.83 16.15 7.76
C ALA A 52 -5.20 16.55 6.31
N ALA A 53 -6.33 17.23 6.16
CA ALA A 53 -6.87 17.72 4.88
C ALA A 53 -7.19 16.62 3.85
N ASP A 54 -7.76 15.50 4.32
CA ASP A 54 -8.25 14.38 3.49
C ASP A 54 -7.20 13.77 2.55
N ALA A 55 -5.92 14.01 2.82
CA ALA A 55 -4.81 13.42 2.11
C ALA A 55 -4.38 12.11 2.76
N THR A 56 -3.72 11.25 2.00
CA THR A 56 -3.12 10.01 2.49
C THR A 56 -1.61 10.14 2.47
N ALA A 57 -0.92 9.51 3.42
CA ALA A 57 0.51 9.23 3.37
C ALA A 57 0.72 7.77 2.99
N LEU A 58 1.72 7.50 2.16
CA LEU A 58 2.20 6.19 1.77
C LEU A 58 3.67 6.08 2.18
N MET A 59 4.01 5.04 2.91
CA MET A 59 5.35 4.76 3.42
C MET A 59 5.81 3.38 2.97
N LEU A 60 7.10 3.26 2.66
CA LEU A 60 7.78 1.98 2.49
C LEU A 60 8.83 1.86 3.58
N TRP A 61 8.73 0.80 4.36
CA TRP A 61 9.72 0.44 5.38
C TRP A 61 10.46 -0.82 4.94
N CYS A 62 11.76 -0.86 5.20
CA CYS A 62 12.58 -2.06 5.09
C CYS A 62 13.32 -2.26 6.41
N ASP A 63 12.94 -3.31 7.14
CA ASP A 63 13.25 -3.51 8.55
C ASP A 63 12.79 -2.27 9.35
N ASP A 64 13.71 -1.56 9.99
CA ASP A 64 13.40 -0.35 10.77
C ASP A 64 13.59 0.96 9.97
N ASP A 65 14.06 0.88 8.73
CA ASP A 65 14.36 2.04 7.89
C ASP A 65 13.18 2.42 7.00
N MET A 66 12.72 3.67 7.08
CA MET A 66 11.78 4.24 6.12
C MET A 66 12.53 4.62 4.83
N VAL A 67 12.36 3.82 3.78
CA VAL A 67 13.08 4.00 2.51
C VAL A 67 12.31 4.86 1.50
N ALA A 68 11.00 5.04 1.69
CA ALA A 68 10.21 5.93 0.84
C ALA A 68 9.01 6.51 1.59
N HIS A 69 8.65 7.75 1.24
CA HIS A 69 7.46 8.43 1.73
C HIS A 69 6.82 9.27 0.61
N ARG A 70 5.49 9.21 0.50
CA ARG A 70 4.71 10.02 -0.44
C ARG A 70 3.42 10.50 0.23
N ARG A 71 2.93 11.66 -0.17
CA ARG A 71 1.62 12.19 0.25
C ARG A 71 0.80 12.55 -0.98
N GLY A 72 -0.52 12.36 -0.92
CA GLY A 72 -1.41 12.62 -2.05
C GLY A 72 -2.82 12.09 -1.83
N ALA A 73 -3.61 12.09 -2.90
CA ALA A 73 -4.97 11.56 -2.87
C ALA A 73 -4.97 10.05 -2.61
N GLU A 74 -5.95 9.57 -1.84
CA GLU A 74 -6.11 8.16 -1.47
C GLU A 74 -6.05 7.24 -2.68
N ALA A 75 -6.81 7.55 -3.73
CA ALA A 75 -6.87 6.73 -4.94
C ALA A 75 -5.52 6.59 -5.64
N ALA A 76 -4.77 7.68 -5.75
CA ALA A 76 -3.46 7.67 -6.37
C ALA A 76 -2.47 6.83 -5.54
N LEU A 77 -2.50 6.96 -4.21
CA LEU A 77 -1.58 6.23 -3.35
C LEU A 77 -1.94 4.76 -3.20
N CYS A 78 -3.21 4.36 -3.23
CA CYS A 78 -3.61 2.95 -3.26
C CYS A 78 -3.06 2.25 -4.52
N GLY A 79 -3.16 2.92 -5.68
CA GLY A 79 -2.57 2.42 -6.93
C GLY A 79 -1.04 2.31 -6.86
N ILE A 80 -0.36 3.32 -6.32
CA ILE A 80 1.10 3.29 -6.13
C ILE A 80 1.51 2.18 -5.16
N ALA A 81 0.78 2.00 -4.07
CA ALA A 81 1.05 0.99 -3.06
C ALA A 81 0.98 -0.42 -3.64
N LEU A 82 -0.06 -0.73 -4.43
CA LEU A 82 -0.14 -2.00 -5.14
C LEU A 82 1.01 -2.21 -6.13
N ARG A 83 1.44 -1.16 -6.82
CA ARG A 83 2.60 -1.25 -7.72
C ARG A 83 3.90 -1.52 -6.97
N TRP A 84 4.15 -0.84 -5.85
CA TRP A 84 5.32 -1.11 -5.01
C TRP A 84 5.36 -2.57 -4.57
N VAL A 85 4.21 -3.09 -4.12
CA VAL A 85 4.11 -4.50 -3.75
C VAL A 85 4.38 -5.43 -4.94
N ALA A 86 3.79 -5.14 -6.10
CA ALA A 86 4.01 -5.94 -7.31
C ALA A 86 5.48 -5.94 -7.75
N ASN A 87 6.18 -4.81 -7.62
CA ASN A 87 7.60 -4.71 -7.93
C ASN A 87 8.46 -5.51 -6.95
N LEU A 88 8.22 -5.36 -5.64
CA LEU A 88 8.93 -6.10 -4.60
C LEU A 88 8.77 -7.61 -4.78
N LEU A 89 7.54 -8.08 -5.01
CA LEU A 89 7.25 -9.50 -5.25
C LEU A 89 7.92 -10.03 -6.53
N ALA A 90 8.13 -9.18 -7.53
CA ALA A 90 8.81 -9.53 -8.76
C ALA A 90 10.34 -9.41 -8.68
N GLY A 91 10.90 -9.05 -7.51
CA GLY A 91 12.34 -8.81 -7.36
C GLY A 91 12.84 -7.58 -8.13
N ARG A 92 11.96 -6.64 -8.48
CA ARG A 92 12.30 -5.37 -9.15
C ARG A 92 12.51 -4.26 -8.11
N PRO A 93 13.21 -3.17 -8.47
CA PRO A 93 13.21 -1.96 -7.63
C PRO A 93 11.78 -1.44 -7.43
N TRP A 94 11.45 -1.09 -6.18
CA TRP A 94 10.08 -0.77 -5.76
C TRP A 94 9.49 0.43 -6.50
N ASP A 95 10.32 1.38 -6.91
CA ASP A 95 9.94 2.67 -7.51
C ASP A 95 9.74 2.63 -9.03
N THR A 96 9.97 1.48 -9.67
CA THR A 96 9.76 1.31 -11.11
C THR A 96 8.29 1.52 -11.50
N ARG A 97 8.08 2.17 -12.65
CA ARG A 97 6.75 2.63 -13.11
C ARG A 97 5.88 1.52 -13.67
#